data_AF-A0A8C5W0V3-F1
#
_entry.id   AF-A0A8C5W0V3-F1
#
_cell.length_a   1.000
_cell.length_b   1.000
_cell.length_c   1.000
_cell.angle_alpha   90.00
_cell.angle_beta   90.00
_cell.angle_gamma   90.00
#
_symmetry.space_group_name_H-M   'P 1'
#
loop_
_entity.id
_entity.type
_entity.pdbx_description
1 polymer ?
#
loop_
_entity_poly.entity_id
_entity_poly.type
_entity_poly.pdbx_seq_one_letter_code
_entity_poly.pdbx_strand_id
1 'polypeptide(L)' 'MSSGGASASALQRLVEQLKLEAGWMLTVSQAAAELQQYCMQNACKDALLVGVPAGSNPFREPRSCALL' A
#
# COMPACT_ATOMS: atom_id res chain seq x y z
N MET A 1 -48.12 0.73 17.76
CA MET A 1 -47.00 1.68 17.84
C MET A 1 -45.73 0.91 18.20
N SER A 2 -45.04 0.27 17.24
CA SER A 2 -43.77 -0.44 17.50
C SER A 2 -42.84 -0.33 16.30
N SER A 3 -42.25 0.86 16.10
CA SER A 3 -41.20 1.09 15.09
C SER A 3 -39.83 1.40 15.71
N GLY A 4 -39.76 1.63 17.04
CA GLY A 4 -38.52 2.00 17.73
C GLY A 4 -37.49 0.88 17.93
N GLY A 5 -37.91 -0.40 17.96
CA GLY A 5 -37.01 -1.53 18.28
C GLY A 5 -36.04 -1.93 17.15
N ALA A 6 -36.46 -1.78 15.88
CA ALA A 6 -35.60 -2.08 14.72
C ALA A 6 -34.49 -1.02 14.54
N SER A 7 -34.77 0.23 14.90
CA SER A 7 -33.80 1.33 14.86
C SER A 7 -32.72 1.19 15.95
N ALA A 8 -33.10 0.76 17.16
CA ALA A 8 -32.15 0.57 18.26
C ALA A 8 -31.13 -0.55 17.97
N SER A 9 -31.58 -1.68 17.41
CA SER A 9 -30.68 -2.79 17.06
C SER A 9 -29.73 -2.44 15.91
N ALA A 10 -30.16 -1.61 14.96
CA ALA A 10 -29.29 -1.08 13.91
C ALA A 10 -28.22 -0.14 14.49
N LEU A 11 -28.59 0.76 15.42
CA LEU A 11 -27.63 1.63 16.11
C LEU A 11 -26.60 0.82 16.92
N GLN A 12 -27.03 -0.24 17.61
CA GLN A 12 -26.11 -1.10 18.37
C GLN A 12 -25.07 -1.76 17.46
N ARG A 13 -25.49 -2.30 16.30
CA ARG A 13 -24.55 -2.87 15.32
C ARG A 13 -23.57 -1.83 14.79
N LEU A 14 -24.03 -0.60 14.54
CA LEU A 14 -23.17 0.50 14.10
C LEU A 14 -22.13 0.86 15.18
N VAL A 15 -22.53 0.91 16.44
CA VAL A 15 -21.61 1.19 17.55
C VAL A 15 -20.54 0.09 17.67
N GLU A 16 -20.93 -1.19 17.56
CA GLU A 16 -19.97 -2.30 17.58
C GLU A 16 -19.00 -2.25 16.39
N GLN A 17 -19.48 -1.90 15.19
CA GLN A 17 -18.63 -1.69 14.02
C GLN A 17 -17.61 -0.55 14.24
N LEU A 18 -18.08 0.60 14.75
CA LEU A 18 -17.22 1.75 15.00
C LEU A 18 -16.17 1.47 16.09
N LYS A 19 -16.50 0.69 17.11
CA LYS A 19 -15.55 0.25 18.14
C LYS A 19 -14.43 -0.60 17.53
N LEU A 20 -14.77 -1.50 16.62
CA LEU A 20 -13.82 -2.34 15.92
C LEU A 20 -12.89 -1.48 15.03
N GLU A 21 -13.47 -0.55 14.26
CA GLU A 21 -12.70 0.35 13.38
C GLU A 21 -11.76 1.28 14.15
N ALA A 22 -12.22 1.83 15.27
CA ALA A 22 -11.39 2.66 16.16
C ALA A 22 -10.21 1.87 16.76
N GLY A 23 -10.37 0.55 16.96
CA GLY A 23 -9.31 -0.33 17.45
C GLY A 23 -8.11 -0.47 16.51
N TRP A 24 -8.28 -0.17 15.22
CA TRP A 24 -7.20 -0.22 14.22
C TRP A 24 -6.56 1.14 13.94
N MET A 25 -6.97 2.21 14.63
CA MET A 25 -6.38 3.52 14.42
C MET A 25 -4.92 3.55 14.89
N LEU A 26 -3.99 3.59 13.94
CA LEU A 26 -2.57 3.89 14.18
C LEU A 26 -2.27 5.37 13.94
N THR A 27 -1.20 5.88 14.57
CA THR A 27 -0.81 7.28 14.39
C THR A 27 -0.28 7.50 12.98
N VAL A 28 -0.54 8.68 12.42
CA VAL A 28 -0.04 9.06 11.08
C VAL A 28 1.48 8.98 11.03
N SER A 29 2.17 9.33 12.12
CA SER A 29 3.62 9.23 12.23
C SER A 29 4.10 7.77 12.16
N GLN A 30 3.40 6.83 12.81
CA GLN A 30 3.74 5.41 12.74
C GLN A 30 3.52 4.87 11.33
N ALA A 31 2.38 5.18 10.70
CA ALA A 31 2.08 4.78 9.33
C ALA A 31 3.16 5.27 8.35
N ALA A 32 3.54 6.55 8.49
CA ALA A 32 4.55 7.16 7.64
C ALA A 32 5.94 6.51 7.83
N ALA A 33 6.33 6.20 9.07
CA ALA A 33 7.60 5.54 9.36
C ALA A 33 7.65 4.12 8.77
N GLU A 34 6.57 3.34 8.88
CA GLU A 34 6.48 2.00 8.30
C GLU A 34 6.56 2.04 6.76
N LEU A 35 5.84 2.97 6.13
CA LEU A 35 5.90 3.16 4.68
C LEU A 35 7.30 3.60 4.23
N GLN A 36 7.93 4.54 4.94
CA GLN A 36 9.30 4.98 4.64
C GLN A 36 10.27 3.80 4.74
N GLN A 37 10.18 3.02 5.81
CA GLN A 37 11.04 1.87 6.01
C GLN A 37 10.88 0.84 4.89
N TYR A 38 9.64 0.54 4.48
CA TYR A 38 9.38 -0.35 3.35
C TYR A 38 10.03 0.17 2.06
N CYS A 39 9.86 1.45 1.75
CA CYS A 39 10.47 2.06 0.56
C CYS A 39 12.01 1.95 0.62
N MET A 40 12.63 2.28 1.75
CA MET A 40 14.09 2.21 1.91
C MET A 40 14.63 0.78 1.75
N GLN A 41 13.93 -0.22 2.29
CA GLN A 41 14.33 -1.63 2.17
C GLN A 41 14.25 -2.15 0.73
N ASN A 42 13.36 -1.59 -0.09
CA ASN A 42 13.14 -2.05 -1.46
C ASN A 42 13.77 -1.14 -2.52
N ALA A 43 14.24 0.06 -2.16
CA ALA A 43 14.79 1.03 -3.09
C ALA A 43 15.92 0.47 -3.96
N CYS A 44 16.80 -0.37 -3.41
CA CYS A 44 17.90 -0.97 -4.17
C CYS A 44 17.47 -2.02 -5.21
N LYS A 45 16.24 -2.53 -5.11
CA LYS A 45 15.64 -3.49 -6.04
C LYS A 45 14.78 -2.80 -7.10
N ASP A 46 14.49 -1.53 -6.92
CA ASP A 46 13.68 -0.76 -7.84
C ASP A 46 14.53 -0.27 -9.02
N ALA A 47 14.35 -0.95 -10.16
CA ALA A 47 15.00 -0.64 -11.43
C ALA A 47 14.85 0.82 -11.88
N LEU A 48 13.77 1.51 -11.48
CA LEU A 48 13.53 2.91 -11.84
C LEU A 48 14.28 3.88 -10.93
N LEU A 49 14.56 3.48 -9.68
CA LEU A 49 15.31 4.28 -8.73
C LEU A 49 16.82 4.13 -8.91
N VAL A 50 17.32 2.89 -9.04
CA VAL A 50 18.77 2.62 -9.18
C VAL A 50 19.25 2.51 -10.61
N GLY A 51 18.32 2.47 -11.57
CA GLY A 51 18.63 2.14 -12.96
C GLY A 51 18.91 0.64 -13.15
N VAL A 52 18.89 0.20 -14.39
CA VAL A 52 19.24 -1.18 -14.76
C VAL A 52 20.46 -1.17 -15.67
N PRO A 53 21.37 -2.17 -15.53
CA PRO A 53 22.46 -2.35 -16.47
C PRO A 53 21.93 -2.47 -17.90
N ALA A 54 22.69 -1.92 -18.84
CA ALA A 54 22.25 -1.78 -20.22
C ALA A 54 21.99 -3.10 -20.96
N GLY A 55 22.42 -4.25 -20.41
CA GLY A 55 22.13 -5.60 -20.92
C GLY A 55 20.98 -6.32 -20.21
N SER A 56 20.50 -5.80 -19.07
CA SER A 56 19.42 -6.39 -18.27
C SER A 56 18.08 -5.69 -18.49
N ASN A 57 18.06 -4.56 -19.21
CA ASN A 57 16.82 -3.88 -19.56
C ASN A 57 16.09 -4.63 -20.69
N PRO A 58 14.93 -5.24 -20.45
CA PRO A 58 14.18 -5.99 -21.46
C PRO A 58 13.60 -5.10 -22.57
N PHE A 59 13.52 -3.79 -22.35
CA PHE A 59 13.03 -2.82 -23.33
C PHE A 59 14.12 -2.23 -24.21
N ARG A 60 15.40 -2.55 -23.94
CA ARG A 60 16.49 -2.01 -24.75
C ARG A 60 16.69 -2.87 -25.98
N GLU A 61 16.80 -2.22 -27.14
CA GLU A 61 17.14 -2.89 -28.39
C GLU A 61 18.48 -3.65 -28.25
N PRO A 62 18.56 -4.89 -28.76
CA PRO A 62 19.82 -5.62 -28.83
C PRO A 62 20.83 -4.80 -29.63
N ARG A 63 22.01 -4.52 -29.06
CA ARG A 63 23.10 -3.91 -29.82
C ARG A 63 23.58 -4.90 -30.87
N SER A 64 23.09 -4.79 -32.09
CA SER A 64 23.67 -5.45 -33.26
C SER A 64 24.97 -4.73 -33.62
N CYS A 65 26.06 -5.05 -32.93
CA CYS A 65 27.39 -4.73 -33.46
C CYS A 65 27.68 -5.72 -34.59
N ALA A 66 27.28 -5.39 -35.82
CA ALA A 66 27.91 -5.97 -37.00
C ALA A 66 29.26 -5.27 -37.16
N LEU A 67 30.35 -5.95 -36.77
CA LEU A 67 31.67 -5.60 -37.28
C LEU A 67 31.69 -6.05 -38.74
N LEU A 68 31.69 -5.09 -39.67
CA LEU A 68 31.97 -5.30 -41.08
C LEU A 68 33.48 -5.45 -41.29
#